data_AF-A0A816TWW0-F1
#
_entry.id   AF-A0A816TWW0-F1
#
_cell.length_a   1.000
_cell.length_b   1.000
_cell.length_c   1.000
_cell.angle_alpha   90.00
_cell.angle_beta   90.00
_cell.angle_gamma   90.00
#
_symmetry.space_group_name_H-M   'P 1'
#
loop_
_entity.id
_entity.type
_entity.pdbx_description
1 polymer ?
#
loop_
_entity_poly.entity_id
_entity_poly.type
_entity_poly.pdbx_seq_one_letter_code
_entity_poly.pdbx_strand_id
1 'polypeptide(L)'
;MLSLKYSFLPDQSRSTLSAAYQAFEEIMRKVPLAELDLNADIFTVIKDLRSVFTMGTTVPKPSQCQIKKEIFDHDGHSVEIYWINYPRRKSQINSDILLLYFHGGGYMLGDIYSYSGFECHLSCLFNVTILHLEYRLCPEHPLPASVDDAVALYRALLRNNILPSQILIMRDLAGGGLSLLTIQTLITRQLSAPRGVIVLST
;
A
#
# COMPACT_ATOMS: atom_id res chain seq x y z
N MET A 1 -6.75 0.27 -16.80
CA MET A 1 -6.96 1.63 -16.28
C MET A 1 -8.39 1.69 -15.75
N LEU A 2 -8.55 1.26 -14.50
CA LEU A 2 -9.81 1.35 -13.76
C LEU A 2 -9.99 2.85 -13.46
N SER A 3 -11.01 3.48 -14.02
CA SER A 3 -11.25 4.91 -13.80
C SER A 3 -12.64 5.09 -13.22
N LEU A 4 -12.75 5.99 -12.24
CA LEU A 4 -13.97 6.55 -11.65
C LEU A 4 -15.09 6.89 -12.66
N LYS A 5 -14.76 7.05 -13.94
CA LYS A 5 -15.73 7.33 -15.02
C LYS A 5 -16.85 6.29 -15.12
N TYR A 6 -16.58 5.03 -14.77
CA TYR A 6 -17.57 3.95 -14.87
C TYR A 6 -18.41 3.77 -13.61
N SER A 7 -17.92 4.21 -12.45
CA SER A 7 -18.62 4.10 -11.16
C SER A 7 -19.91 4.93 -11.09
N PHE A 8 -20.00 6.01 -11.90
CA PHE A 8 -21.17 6.90 -11.96
C PHE A 8 -22.09 6.67 -13.16
N LEU A 9 -21.82 5.65 -13.99
CA LEU A 9 -22.70 5.36 -15.13
C LEU A 9 -24.06 4.84 -14.64
N PRO A 10 -25.19 5.31 -15.20
CA PRO A 10 -26.50 4.70 -14.97
C PRO A 10 -26.48 3.21 -15.37
N ASP A 11 -27.16 2.35 -14.61
CA ASP A 11 -27.14 0.88 -14.80
C ASP A 11 -27.42 0.45 -16.25
N GLN A 12 -28.25 1.21 -16.99
CA GLN A 12 -28.61 0.95 -18.38
C GLN A 12 -27.44 1.06 -19.38
N SER A 13 -26.34 1.74 -19.01
CA SER A 13 -25.15 1.92 -19.86
C SER A 13 -24.00 0.96 -19.51
N ARG A 14 -24.24 0.00 -18.60
CA ARG A 14 -23.20 -0.89 -18.05
C ARG A 14 -23.06 -2.23 -18.79
N SER A 15 -23.99 -2.56 -19.69
CA SER A 15 -23.93 -3.80 -20.51
C SER A 15 -22.78 -3.81 -21.52
N THR A 16 -22.18 -2.66 -21.82
CA THR A 16 -21.02 -2.51 -22.73
C THR A 16 -19.67 -2.70 -22.04
N LEU A 17 -19.65 -2.97 -20.73
CA LEU A 17 -18.43 -3.17 -19.96
C LEU A 17 -17.84 -4.57 -20.20
N SER A 18 -16.53 -4.71 -20.08
CA SER A 18 -15.87 -6.01 -20.26
C SER A 18 -16.33 -7.00 -19.18
N ALA A 19 -16.29 -8.30 -19.50
CA ALA A 19 -16.62 -9.36 -18.54
C ALA A 19 -15.78 -9.25 -17.24
N ALA A 20 -14.52 -8.83 -17.36
CA ALA A 20 -13.65 -8.58 -16.20
C ALA A 20 -14.16 -7.42 -15.32
N TYR A 21 -14.69 -6.35 -15.93
CA TYR A 21 -15.26 -5.24 -15.19
C TYR A 21 -16.58 -5.63 -14.50
N GLN A 22 -17.43 -6.41 -15.18
CA GLN A 22 -18.68 -6.90 -14.59
C GLN A 22 -18.41 -7.82 -13.39
N ALA A 23 -17.43 -8.71 -13.49
CA ALA A 23 -17.02 -9.57 -12.37
C ALA A 23 -16.47 -8.75 -11.19
N PHE A 24 -15.67 -7.72 -11.47
CA PHE A 24 -15.17 -6.80 -10.44
C PHE A 24 -16.32 -6.06 -9.72
N GLU A 25 -17.28 -5.49 -10.46
CA GLU A 25 -18.45 -4.83 -9.86
C GLU A 25 -19.30 -5.78 -9.02
N GLU A 26 -19.49 -7.02 -9.47
CA GLU A 26 -20.25 -8.01 -8.72
C GLU A 26 -19.57 -8.38 -7.39
N ILE A 27 -18.24 -8.44 -7.38
CA ILE A 27 -17.45 -8.61 -6.15
C ILE A 27 -17.63 -7.38 -5.25
N MET A 28 -17.45 -6.17 -5.79
CA MET A 28 -17.55 -4.93 -5.01
C MET A 28 -18.95 -4.72 -4.40
N ARG A 29 -20.02 -5.13 -5.09
CA ARG A 29 -21.41 -5.06 -4.56
C ARG A 29 -21.69 -6.06 -3.44
N LYS A 30 -20.92 -7.14 -3.35
CA LYS A 30 -21.03 -8.15 -2.28
C LYS A 30 -20.18 -7.79 -1.06
N VAL A 31 -19.33 -6.76 -1.16
CA VAL A 31 -18.60 -6.25 -0.01
C VAL A 31 -19.62 -5.56 0.92
N PRO A 32 -19.81 -6.06 2.15
CA PRO A 32 -20.70 -5.41 3.10
C PRO A 32 -20.16 -4.00 3.40
N LEU A 33 -20.94 -2.98 3.06
CA LEU A 33 -20.74 -1.65 3.63
C LEU A 33 -21.21 -1.74 5.09
N ALA A 34 -20.31 -1.53 6.05
CA ALA A 34 -20.74 -1.34 7.43
C ALA A 34 -21.78 -0.22 7.47
N GLU A 35 -22.86 -0.42 8.22
CA GLU A 35 -23.67 0.70 8.70
C GLU A 35 -22.77 1.49 9.67
N LEU A 36 -22.13 2.53 9.15
CA LEU A 36 -21.32 3.42 9.96
C LEU A 36 -22.25 4.36 10.72
N ASP A 37 -22.19 4.31 12.05
CA ASP A 37 -22.82 5.36 12.86
C ASP A 37 -21.97 6.62 12.77
N LEU A 38 -22.28 7.48 11.81
CA LEU A 38 -21.59 8.76 11.61
C LEU A 38 -21.80 9.75 12.77
N ASN A 39 -22.69 9.44 13.73
CA ASN A 39 -22.88 10.23 14.95
C ASN A 39 -21.97 9.77 16.10
N ALA A 40 -21.33 8.61 15.98
CA ALA A 40 -20.34 8.14 16.94
C ALA A 40 -19.07 9.02 16.90
N ASP A 41 -18.23 8.90 17.94
CA ASP A 41 -16.95 9.59 17.94
C ASP A 41 -16.03 9.08 16.83
N ILE A 42 -15.12 9.94 16.37
CA ILE A 42 -14.27 9.67 15.21
C ILE A 42 -13.36 8.44 15.38
N PHE A 43 -12.94 8.10 16.62
CA PHE A 43 -12.12 6.91 16.85
C PHE A 43 -12.96 5.64 16.67
N THR A 44 -14.19 5.64 17.15
CA THR A 44 -15.14 4.54 16.94
C THR A 44 -15.44 4.34 15.46
N VAL A 45 -15.77 5.42 14.74
CA VAL A 45 -16.04 5.35 13.29
C VAL A 45 -14.85 4.80 12.52
N ILE A 46 -13.63 5.26 12.83
CA ILE A 46 -12.42 4.80 12.15
C ILE A 46 -12.08 3.35 12.49
N LYS A 47 -12.31 2.93 13.74
CA LYS A 47 -12.14 1.53 14.14
C LYS A 47 -13.08 0.60 13.35
N ASP A 48 -14.34 0.98 13.20
CA ASP A 48 -15.30 0.20 12.42
C ASP A 48 -14.93 0.18 10.94
N LEU A 49 -14.54 1.33 10.38
CA LEU A 49 -14.02 1.42 9.01
C LEU A 49 -12.80 0.51 8.77
N ARG A 50 -11.83 0.47 9.69
CA ARG A 50 -10.65 -0.41 9.58
C ARG A 50 -11.08 -1.87 9.48
N SER A 51 -12.08 -2.30 10.26
CA SER A 51 -12.55 -3.70 10.25
C SER A 51 -13.11 -4.14 8.89
N VAL A 52 -13.86 -3.28 8.20
CA VAL A 52 -14.45 -3.60 6.89
C VAL A 52 -13.51 -3.33 5.73
N PHE A 53 -12.59 -2.37 5.86
CA PHE A 53 -11.63 -2.04 4.81
C PHE A 53 -10.75 -3.23 4.44
N THR A 54 -10.27 -3.98 5.44
CA THR A 54 -9.47 -5.19 5.23
C THR A 54 -10.21 -6.21 4.38
N MET A 55 -11.49 -6.45 4.67
CA MET A 55 -12.30 -7.39 3.89
C MET A 55 -12.56 -6.93 2.45
N GLY A 56 -12.81 -5.62 2.25
CA GLY A 56 -13.15 -5.07 0.93
C GLY A 56 -12.00 -4.98 -0.06
N THR A 57 -10.76 -5.14 0.41
CA THR A 57 -9.54 -4.98 -0.40
C THR A 57 -8.72 -6.27 -0.51
N THR A 58 -9.10 -7.32 0.21
CA THR A 58 -8.36 -8.59 0.24
C THR A 58 -8.38 -9.26 -1.13
N VAL A 59 -7.20 -9.40 -1.73
CA VAL A 59 -6.97 -10.24 -2.91
C VAL A 59 -6.39 -11.59 -2.47
N PRO A 60 -6.83 -12.73 -3.03
CA PRO A 60 -6.23 -14.02 -2.71
C PRO A 60 -4.72 -14.02 -2.98
N LYS A 61 -3.94 -14.27 -1.93
CA LYS A 61 -2.48 -14.37 -1.99
C LYS A 61 -2.05 -15.65 -2.73
N PRO A 62 -1.12 -15.58 -3.69
CA PRO A 62 -0.45 -16.76 -4.22
C PRO A 62 0.15 -17.65 -3.13
N SER A 63 -0.02 -18.97 -3.24
CA SER A 63 0.40 -19.95 -2.23
C SER A 63 1.91 -19.94 -1.97
N GLN A 64 2.70 -19.69 -3.01
CA GLN A 64 4.16 -19.66 -2.95
C GLN A 64 4.72 -18.35 -2.38
N CYS A 65 3.89 -17.30 -2.23
CA CYS A 65 4.38 -16.03 -1.70
C CYS A 65 4.71 -16.12 -0.21
N GLN A 66 5.89 -15.63 0.15
CA GLN A 66 6.42 -15.59 1.51
C GLN A 66 6.28 -14.17 2.07
N ILE A 67 5.86 -14.08 3.34
CA ILE A 67 5.76 -12.82 4.07
C ILE A 67 6.48 -13.01 5.40
N LYS A 68 7.45 -12.15 5.68
CA LYS A 68 8.21 -12.16 6.94
C LYS A 68 8.04 -10.82 7.63
N LYS A 69 7.48 -10.86 8.84
CA LYS A 69 7.35 -9.71 9.73
C LYS A 69 8.67 -9.41 10.44
N GLU A 70 9.00 -8.13 10.56
CA GLU A 70 10.04 -7.61 11.43
C GLU A 70 9.51 -6.36 12.15
N ILE A 71 10.09 -6.05 13.32
CA ILE A 71 9.82 -4.82 14.05
C ILE A 71 10.95 -3.83 13.71
N PHE A 72 10.57 -2.62 13.36
CA PHE A 72 11.48 -1.54 13.03
C PHE A 72 11.38 -0.42 14.06
N ASP A 73 12.43 -0.27 14.87
CA ASP A 73 12.53 0.78 15.87
C ASP A 73 13.16 2.05 15.29
N HIS A 74 12.51 3.20 15.52
CA HIS A 74 13.10 4.51 15.26
C HIS A 74 12.44 5.59 16.12
N ASP A 75 13.19 6.66 16.40
CA ASP A 75 12.67 7.87 17.06
C ASP A 75 11.80 7.61 18.31
N GLY A 76 12.19 6.62 19.12
CA GLY A 76 11.53 6.29 20.39
C GLY A 76 10.26 5.44 20.30
N HIS A 77 9.94 4.88 19.14
CA HIS A 77 8.81 3.98 18.94
C HIS A 77 9.13 2.88 17.92
N SER A 78 8.19 1.96 17.75
CA SER A 78 8.32 0.80 16.86
C SER A 78 7.17 0.76 15.87
N VAL A 79 7.48 0.42 14.63
CA VAL A 79 6.50 0.11 13.58
C VAL A 79 6.78 -1.27 13.02
N GLU A 80 5.78 -1.88 12.39
CA GLU A 80 5.95 -3.19 11.77
C GLU A 80 6.36 -3.02 10.31
N ILE A 81 7.26 -3.88 9.84
CA ILE A 81 7.63 -3.96 8.44
C ILE A 81 7.51 -5.41 7.98
N TYR A 82 7.14 -5.60 6.71
CA TYR A 82 6.92 -6.91 6.13
C TYR A 82 7.72 -7.07 4.86
N TRP A 83 8.63 -8.03 4.86
CA TRP A 83 9.34 -8.49 3.67
C TRP A 83 8.46 -9.47 2.92
N ILE A 84 8.11 -9.13 1.68
CA ILE A 84 7.24 -9.93 0.83
C ILE A 84 8.04 -10.36 -0.39
N ASN A 85 8.07 -11.67 -0.63
CA ASN A 85 8.84 -12.28 -1.69
C ASN A 85 8.08 -13.44 -2.33
N TYR A 86 7.99 -13.44 -3.65
CA TYR A 86 7.61 -14.60 -4.43
C TYR A 86 8.85 -15.31 -4.98
N PRO A 87 8.99 -16.64 -4.83
CA PRO A 87 10.15 -17.39 -5.32
C PRO A 87 10.49 -17.06 -6.76
N ARG A 88 11.71 -16.55 -6.99
CA ARG A 88 12.14 -16.03 -8.28
C ARG A 88 12.00 -17.08 -9.37
N ARG A 89 11.45 -16.68 -10.52
CA ARG A 89 11.52 -17.49 -11.75
C ARG A 89 12.97 -17.45 -12.25
N LYS A 90 13.53 -18.61 -12.62
CA LYS A 90 14.94 -18.77 -13.02
C LYS A 90 15.37 -17.94 -14.25
N SER A 91 14.44 -17.33 -14.96
CA SER A 91 14.73 -16.56 -16.17
C SER A 91 14.10 -15.17 -16.09
N GLN A 92 14.94 -14.20 -16.44
CA GLN A 92 14.65 -12.81 -16.83
C GLN A 92 14.82 -11.74 -15.73
N ILE A 93 15.86 -10.94 -15.97
CA ILE A 93 16.22 -9.67 -15.34
C ILE A 93 16.50 -9.79 -13.84
N ASN A 94 17.78 -9.86 -13.51
CA ASN A 94 18.29 -9.74 -12.15
C ASN A 94 18.24 -8.25 -11.77
N SER A 95 17.04 -7.74 -11.47
CA SER A 95 16.92 -6.40 -10.92
C SER A 95 16.93 -6.53 -9.40
N ASP A 96 18.03 -6.10 -8.77
CA ASP A 96 18.12 -5.92 -7.31
C ASP A 96 17.29 -4.71 -6.88
N ILE A 97 16.03 -4.67 -7.30
CA ILE A 97 15.07 -3.62 -6.98
C ILE A 97 14.33 -4.05 -5.72
N LEU A 98 14.37 -3.16 -4.74
CA LEU A 98 13.52 -3.19 -3.56
C LEU A 98 12.35 -2.24 -3.78
N LEU A 99 11.14 -2.76 -3.73
CA LEU A 99 9.93 -1.96 -3.78
C LEU A 99 9.53 -1.60 -2.34
N LEU A 100 9.80 -0.36 -1.93
CA LEU A 100 9.30 0.18 -0.67
C LEU A 100 7.84 0.57 -0.85
N TYR A 101 6.94 -0.14 -0.19
CA TYR A 101 5.50 -0.03 -0.40
C TYR A 101 4.82 0.63 0.79
N PHE A 102 3.99 1.64 0.52
CA PHE A 102 3.10 2.22 1.52
C PHE A 102 1.65 1.93 1.15
N HIS A 103 0.87 1.41 2.09
CA HIS A 103 -0.52 1.07 1.84
C HIS A 103 -1.42 2.30 1.64
N GLY A 104 -2.62 2.06 1.09
CA GLY A 104 -3.70 3.03 1.01
C GLY A 104 -4.63 3.05 2.20
N GLY A 105 -5.65 3.90 2.13
CA GLY A 105 -6.57 4.13 3.25
C GLY A 105 -6.59 5.55 3.81
N GLY A 106 -6.08 6.55 3.09
CA GLY A 106 -6.22 7.96 3.48
C GLY A 106 -5.58 8.32 4.82
N TYR A 107 -4.45 7.67 5.16
CA TYR A 107 -3.75 7.78 6.46
C TYR A 107 -4.51 7.23 7.66
N MET A 108 -5.70 6.66 7.48
CA MET A 108 -6.54 6.17 8.57
C MET A 108 -6.80 4.67 8.49
N LEU A 109 -6.73 4.09 7.29
CA LEU A 109 -7.09 2.71 7.00
C LEU A 109 -5.93 1.97 6.31
N GLY A 110 -6.15 0.68 6.07
CA GLY A 110 -5.23 -0.21 5.39
C GLY A 110 -4.23 -0.85 6.33
N ASP A 111 -3.80 -2.04 5.93
CA ASP A 111 -2.84 -2.88 6.64
C ASP A 111 -2.27 -3.92 5.65
N ILE A 112 -1.35 -4.74 6.13
CA ILE A 112 -0.74 -5.86 5.41
C ILE A 112 -1.79 -6.90 4.99
N TYR A 113 -2.86 -7.08 5.76
CA TYR A 113 -3.90 -8.06 5.44
C TYR A 113 -4.73 -7.62 4.22
N SER A 114 -4.94 -6.31 4.09
CA SER A 114 -5.61 -5.64 2.99
C SER A 114 -4.79 -5.73 1.70
N TYR A 115 -3.47 -5.51 1.80
CA TYR A 115 -2.62 -5.30 0.61
C TYR A 115 -1.69 -6.45 0.24
N SER A 116 -1.40 -7.38 1.15
CA SER A 116 -0.43 -8.46 0.91
C SER A 116 -0.78 -9.35 -0.29
N GLY A 117 -2.06 -9.56 -0.56
CA GLY A 117 -2.52 -10.29 -1.75
C GLY A 117 -2.02 -9.63 -3.03
N PHE A 118 -2.30 -8.33 -3.17
CA PHE A 118 -1.87 -7.51 -4.29
C PHE A 118 -0.34 -7.43 -4.38
N GLU A 119 0.33 -7.17 -3.26
CA GLU A 119 1.80 -7.11 -3.17
C GLU A 119 2.45 -8.43 -3.57
N CYS A 120 1.90 -9.56 -3.15
CA CYS A 120 2.40 -10.87 -3.59
C CYS A 120 2.22 -11.10 -5.09
N HIS A 121 1.14 -10.63 -5.70
CA HIS A 121 0.98 -10.65 -7.16
C HIS A 121 2.01 -9.73 -7.84
N LEU A 122 2.27 -8.54 -7.30
CA LEU A 122 3.33 -7.66 -7.80
C LEU A 122 4.71 -8.33 -7.71
N SER A 123 5.05 -8.92 -6.57
CA SER A 123 6.31 -9.63 -6.36
C SER A 123 6.46 -10.78 -7.36
N CYS A 124 5.39 -11.55 -7.60
CA CYS A 124 5.36 -12.64 -8.58
C CYS A 124 5.53 -12.15 -10.03
N LEU A 125 4.79 -11.11 -10.43
CA LEU A 125 4.75 -10.61 -11.80
C LEU A 125 6.03 -9.86 -12.19
N PHE A 126 6.59 -9.08 -11.26
CA PHE A 126 7.73 -8.22 -11.51
C PHE A 126 9.06 -8.76 -10.97
N ASN A 127 9.05 -9.92 -10.30
CA ASN A 127 10.24 -10.56 -9.73
C ASN A 127 11.01 -9.63 -8.75
N VAL A 128 10.27 -8.82 -7.98
CA VAL A 128 10.81 -7.86 -7.01
C VAL A 128 10.57 -8.30 -5.57
N THR A 129 11.49 -7.92 -4.69
CA THR A 129 11.24 -7.96 -3.24
C THR A 129 10.47 -6.70 -2.85
N ILE A 130 9.45 -6.86 -2.02
CA ILE A 130 8.66 -5.74 -1.49
C ILE A 130 8.93 -5.61 0.01
N LEU A 131 9.12 -4.38 0.46
CA LEU A 131 9.13 -4.03 1.86
C LEU A 131 7.91 -3.16 2.16
N HIS A 132 6.91 -3.75 2.78
CA HIS A 132 5.71 -3.06 3.23
C HIS A 132 5.97 -2.41 4.59
N LEU A 133 5.53 -1.17 4.76
CA LEU A 133 5.60 -0.43 6.02
C LEU A 133 4.19 -0.25 6.59
N GLU A 134 3.96 -0.76 7.80
CA GLU A 134 2.81 -0.43 8.65
C GLU A 134 3.09 0.90 9.36
N TYR A 135 2.90 1.99 8.62
CA TYR A 135 3.12 3.33 9.18
C TYR A 135 2.01 3.71 10.16
N ARG A 136 2.33 4.58 11.11
CA ARG A 136 1.37 5.06 12.11
C ARG A 136 0.22 5.83 11.45
N LEU A 137 -1.00 5.50 11.88
CA LEU A 137 -2.24 6.00 11.29
C LEU A 137 -2.89 7.09 12.14
N CYS A 138 -3.60 7.98 11.46
CA CYS A 138 -4.57 8.89 12.07
C CYS A 138 -5.81 8.09 12.53
N PRO A 139 -6.51 8.55 13.58
CA PRO A 139 -6.28 9.78 14.34
C PRO A 139 -5.28 9.64 15.50
N GLU A 140 -4.85 8.42 15.84
CA GLU A 140 -3.94 8.15 16.96
C GLU A 140 -2.58 8.83 16.77
N HIS A 141 -2.12 8.88 15.52
CA HIS A 141 -0.88 9.51 15.11
C HIS A 141 -1.12 10.42 13.90
N PRO A 142 -1.46 11.70 14.15
CA PRO A 142 -1.63 12.69 13.10
C PRO A 142 -0.36 12.86 12.24
N LEU A 143 -0.52 13.41 11.04
CA LEU A 143 0.62 13.88 10.24
C LEU A 143 1.48 14.85 11.10
N PRO A 144 2.83 14.76 11.03
CA PRO A 144 3.63 14.04 10.02
C PRO A 144 4.05 12.61 10.40
N ALA A 145 3.46 11.95 11.40
CA ALA A 145 3.94 10.67 11.94
C ALA A 145 4.24 9.60 10.86
N SER A 146 3.30 9.38 9.93
CA SER A 146 3.49 8.42 8.82
C SER A 146 4.64 8.79 7.87
N VAL A 147 4.87 10.09 7.64
CA VAL A 147 5.99 10.58 6.82
C VAL A 147 7.31 10.34 7.55
N ASP A 148 7.35 10.56 8.87
CA ASP A 148 8.53 10.30 9.67
C ASP A 148 8.89 8.81 9.66
N ASP A 149 7.90 7.92 9.76
CA ASP A 149 8.11 6.46 9.67
C ASP A 149 8.70 6.05 8.31
N ALA A 150 8.12 6.57 7.23
CA ALA A 150 8.58 6.30 5.87
C ALA A 150 10.01 6.81 5.62
N VAL A 151 10.33 8.03 6.09
CA VAL A 151 11.67 8.61 5.96
C VAL A 151 12.69 7.89 6.84
N ALA A 152 12.31 7.50 8.06
CA ALA A 152 13.17 6.74 8.96
C ALA A 152 13.52 5.37 8.37
N LEU A 153 12.54 4.66 7.82
CA LEU A 153 12.76 3.38 7.16
C LEU A 153 13.66 3.54 5.92
N TYR A 154 13.40 4.54 5.07
CA TYR A 154 14.25 4.82 3.92
C TYR A 154 15.71 5.08 4.32
N ARG A 155 15.94 5.89 5.35
CA ARG A 155 17.29 6.15 5.89
C ARG A 155 17.93 4.88 6.44
N ALA A 156 17.16 4.01 7.09
CA ALA A 156 17.66 2.72 7.58
C ALA A 156 18.10 1.81 6.43
N LEU A 157 17.36 1.79 5.31
CA LEU A 157 17.77 1.05 4.10
C LEU A 157 19.10 1.55 3.54
N LEU A 158 19.27 2.87 3.44
CA LEU A 158 20.54 3.45 2.96
C LEU A 158 21.72 3.11 3.90
N ARG A 159 21.51 3.13 5.22
CA ARG A 159 22.53 2.72 6.21
C ARG A 159 22.90 1.24 6.11
N ASN A 160 21.99 0.40 5.63
CA ASN A 160 22.22 -1.03 5.39
C ASN A 160 22.73 -1.31 3.96
N ASN A 161 23.35 -0.32 3.30
CA ASN A 161 23.96 -0.44 1.98
C ASN A 161 22.99 -0.76 0.83
N ILE A 162 21.68 -0.54 0.99
CA ILE A 162 20.76 -0.53 -0.14
C ILE A 162 20.92 0.80 -0.87
N LEU A 163 21.33 0.75 -2.13
CA LEU A 163 21.59 1.96 -2.90
C LEU A 163 20.26 2.66 -3.25
N PRO A 164 20.23 4.01 -3.29
CA PRO A 164 19.03 4.74 -3.73
C PRO A 164 18.53 4.27 -5.12
N SER A 165 19.45 3.93 -6.02
CA SER A 165 19.18 3.40 -7.36
C SER A 165 18.55 2.00 -7.39
N GLN A 166 18.51 1.31 -6.25
CA GLN A 166 17.85 0.02 -6.04
C GLN A 166 16.45 0.18 -5.45
N ILE A 167 16.07 1.35 -4.96
CA ILE A 167 14.79 1.55 -4.27
C ILE A 167 13.79 2.19 -5.23
N LEU A 168 12.64 1.55 -5.43
CA LEU A 168 11.43 2.18 -5.96
C LEU A 168 10.44 2.37 -4.81
N ILE A 169 9.87 3.56 -4.68
CA ILE A 169 8.75 3.76 -3.75
C ILE A 169 7.46 3.56 -4.51
N MET A 170 6.56 2.75 -3.99
CA MET A 170 5.25 2.51 -4.61
C MET A 170 4.11 2.72 -3.62
N ARG A 171 2.98 3.17 -4.18
CA ARG A 171 1.74 3.33 -3.45
C ARG A 171 0.52 2.98 -4.26
N ASP A 172 -0.52 2.54 -3.56
CA ASP A 172 -1.87 2.33 -4.12
C ASP A 172 -2.91 3.28 -3.50
N LEU A 173 -3.92 3.69 -4.27
CA LEU A 173 -5.10 4.47 -3.85
C LEU A 173 -4.81 5.87 -3.25
N ALA A 174 -5.73 6.37 -2.41
CA ALA A 174 -5.93 7.74 -1.95
C ALA A 174 -4.80 8.44 -1.14
N GLY A 175 -3.71 7.78 -0.82
CA GLY A 175 -2.60 8.36 -0.05
C GLY A 175 -1.38 8.71 -0.90
N GLY A 176 -1.52 8.98 -2.21
CA GLY A 176 -0.38 9.30 -3.09
C GLY A 176 0.50 10.40 -2.49
N GLY A 177 -0.11 11.23 -1.64
CA GLY A 177 0.55 12.13 -0.71
C GLY A 177 1.70 11.52 0.10
N LEU A 178 1.61 10.33 0.70
CA LEU A 178 2.68 9.80 1.56
C LEU A 178 3.98 9.54 0.79
N SER A 179 3.91 8.94 -0.40
CA SER A 179 5.09 8.73 -1.23
C SER A 179 5.69 10.06 -1.69
N LEU A 180 4.84 11.01 -2.10
CA LEU A 180 5.29 12.34 -2.53
C LEU A 180 5.88 13.16 -1.38
N LEU A 181 5.24 13.15 -0.20
CA LEU A 181 5.72 13.81 1.02
C LEU A 181 7.03 13.18 1.51
N THR A 182 7.16 11.86 1.40
CA THR A 182 8.42 11.15 1.69
C THR A 182 9.52 11.67 0.76
N ILE A 183 9.33 11.64 -0.56
CA ILE A 183 10.34 12.17 -1.52
C ILE A 183 10.66 13.63 -1.24
N GLN A 184 9.63 14.48 -1.06
CA GLN A 184 9.80 15.90 -0.78
C GLN A 184 10.65 16.11 0.48
N THR A 185 10.40 15.31 1.52
CA THR A 185 11.15 15.34 2.77
C THR A 185 12.59 14.85 2.57
N LEU A 186 12.82 13.78 1.80
CA LEU A 186 14.16 13.31 1.46
C LEU A 186 14.97 14.39 0.73
N ILE A 187 14.38 15.04 -0.28
CA ILE A 187 15.01 16.12 -1.05
C ILE A 187 15.32 17.32 -0.14
N THR A 188 14.35 17.74 0.67
CA THR A 188 14.50 18.89 1.59
C THR A 188 15.60 18.62 2.63
N ARG A 189 15.74 17.37 3.08
CA ARG A 189 16.80 16.92 4.01
C ARG A 189 18.12 16.57 3.29
N GLN A 190 18.26 16.85 1.99
CA GLN A 190 19.46 16.59 1.17
C GLN A 190 19.90 15.11 1.17
N LEU A 191 18.94 14.19 1.28
CA LEU A 191 19.16 12.76 1.14
C LEU A 191 19.06 12.35 -0.34
N SER A 192 19.84 11.34 -0.73
CA SER A 192 19.78 10.77 -2.07
C SER A 192 18.37 10.26 -2.38
N ALA A 193 17.84 10.64 -3.53
CA ALA A 193 16.50 10.24 -3.96
C ALA A 193 16.45 8.77 -4.41
N PRO A 194 15.31 8.07 -4.22
CA PRO A 194 15.10 6.74 -4.77
C PRO A 194 15.18 6.75 -6.30
N ARG A 195 15.32 5.57 -6.89
CA ARG A 195 15.34 5.36 -8.35
C ARG A 195 14.11 5.96 -9.04
N GLY A 196 12.98 5.97 -8.36
CA GLY A 196 11.72 6.50 -8.88
C GLY A 196 10.57 6.19 -7.95
N VAL A 197 9.41 6.76 -8.27
CA VAL A 197 8.18 6.58 -7.52
C VAL A 197 7.03 6.21 -8.44
N ILE A 198 6.23 5.23 -8.02
CA ILE A 198 5.05 4.74 -8.71
C ILE A 198 3.83 5.10 -7.84
N VAL A 199 2.99 6.00 -8.35
CA VAL A 199 1.73 6.38 -7.70
C VAL A 199 0.60 5.73 -8.48
N LEU A 200 -0.05 4.73 -7.89
CA LEU A 200 -1.29 4.18 -8.42
C LEU A 200 -2.48 4.87 -7.75
N SER A 201 -3.42 5.30 -8.58
CA SER A 201 -4.79 5.60 -8.15
C SER A 201 -5.66 4.59 -8.87
N THR A 202 -6.19 3.64 -8.12
CA THR A 202 -7.23 2.72 -8.61
C THR A 202 -8.62 3.32 -8.39
#